data_AF-A0A3E2MSB9-F1
#
_entry.id   AF-A0A3E2MSB9-F1
#
_cell.length_a   1.000
_cell.length_b   1.000
_cell.length_c   1.000
_cell.angle_alpha   90.00
_cell.angle_beta   90.00
_cell.angle_gamma   90.00
#
_symmetry.space_group_name_H-M   'P 1'
#
loop_
_entity.id
_entity.type
_entity.pdbx_description
1 polymer ?
#
loop_
_entity_poly.entity_id
_entity_poly.type
_entity_poly.pdbx_seq_one_letter_code
_entity_poly.pdbx_strand_id
1 'polypeptide(L)'
;MTISYQFGQVDAHGAVIRAQAAALEAHHQVIVSDVLRAGDFWGGAGSTACQEFITQLGRNFQMIYEQANTHGAKVQAAGNNMATTDTSIGSSWA
;
A
#
# COMPACT_ATOMS: atom_id res chain seq x y z
N MET A 1 13.93 14.95 24.21
CA MET A 1 12.96 14.34 23.29
C MET A 1 13.60 14.37 21.91
N THR A 2 14.11 13.25 21.42
CA THR A 2 14.83 13.19 20.14
C THR A 2 13.80 12.91 19.05
N ILE A 3 13.78 13.71 17.99
CA ILE A 3 12.94 13.44 16.82
C ILE A 3 13.56 12.25 16.08
N SER A 4 12.91 11.08 16.14
CA SER A 4 13.38 9.84 15.50
C SER A 4 13.09 9.76 14.00
N TYR A 5 12.45 10.79 13.43
CA TYR A 5 11.92 10.79 12.06
C TYR A 5 12.32 12.06 11.32
N GLN A 6 13.25 11.96 10.37
CA GLN A 6 13.75 13.12 9.62
C GLN A 6 12.88 13.42 8.39
N PHE A 7 12.89 14.67 7.91
CA PHE A 7 12.01 15.10 6.81
C PHE A 7 12.21 14.31 5.50
N GLY A 8 13.46 14.02 5.13
CA GLY A 8 13.76 13.17 3.97
C GLY A 8 13.23 11.73 4.11
N GLN A 9 13.00 11.26 5.34
CA GLN A 9 12.41 9.94 5.60
C GLN A 9 10.89 9.95 5.40
N VAL A 10 10.23 11.12 5.43
CA VAL A 10 8.78 11.25 5.20
C VAL A 10 8.46 10.97 3.73
N ASP A 11 9.13 11.66 2.81
CA ASP A 11 8.90 11.45 1.37
C ASP A 11 9.28 10.02 0.95
N ALA A 12 10.44 9.54 1.40
CA ALA A 12 10.88 8.17 1.16
C ALA A 12 9.86 7.13 1.69
N HIS A 13 9.23 7.37 2.84
CA HIS A 13 8.21 6.48 3.37
C HIS A 13 6.93 6.47 2.53
N GLY A 14 6.48 7.62 2.03
CA GLY A 14 5.36 7.69 1.09
C GLY A 14 5.60 6.84 -0.17
N ALA A 15 6.83 6.85 -0.69
CA ALA A 15 7.24 6.00 -1.81
C ALA A 15 7.27 4.50 -1.43
N VAL A 16 7.81 4.17 -0.24
CA VAL A 16 7.85 2.79 0.28
C VAL A 16 6.44 2.21 0.44
N ILE A 17 5.48 2.97 0.97
CA ILE A 17 4.10 2.52 1.15
C ILE A 17 3.49 2.09 -0.20
N ARG A 18 3.67 2.91 -1.25
CA ARG A 18 3.15 2.60 -2.59
C ARG A 18 3.85 1.39 -3.21
N ALA A 19 5.17 1.28 -3.04
CA ALA A 19 5.94 0.13 -3.51
C ALA A 19 5.48 -1.17 -2.82
N GLN A 20 5.23 -1.12 -1.51
CA GLN A 20 4.70 -2.25 -0.75
C GLN A 20 3.27 -2.63 -1.19
N ALA A 21 2.43 -1.64 -1.51
CA ALA A 21 1.09 -1.90 -2.04
C ALA A 21 1.14 -2.65 -3.38
N ALA A 22 2.02 -2.23 -4.31
CA ALA A 22 2.22 -2.91 -5.58
C ALA A 22 2.79 -4.32 -5.41
N ALA A 23 3.74 -4.51 -4.48
CA ALA A 23 4.27 -5.84 -4.15
C ALA A 23 3.17 -6.75 -3.59
N LEU A 24 2.30 -6.22 -2.72
CA LEU A 24 1.18 -6.95 -2.17
C LEU A 24 0.18 -7.37 -3.26
N GLU A 25 -0.05 -6.52 -4.26
CA GLU A 25 -0.87 -6.86 -5.43
C GLU A 25 -0.31 -8.04 -6.22
N ALA A 26 1.00 -8.05 -6.47
CA ALA A 26 1.66 -9.19 -7.10
C ALA A 26 1.51 -10.47 -6.26
N HIS A 27 1.68 -10.38 -4.94
CA HIS A 27 1.48 -11.52 -4.03
C HIS A 27 0.04 -12.04 -4.02
N HIS A 28 -0.96 -11.16 -4.08
CA HIS A 28 -2.36 -11.55 -4.18
C HIS A 28 -2.64 -12.36 -5.46
N GLN A 29 -2.08 -11.97 -6.60
CA GLN A 29 -2.25 -12.74 -7.85
C GLN A 29 -1.64 -14.15 -7.75
N VAL A 30 -0.52 -14.29 -7.05
CA VAL A 30 0.08 -15.60 -6.77
C VAL A 30 -0.87 -16.43 -5.90
N ILE A 31 -1.42 -15.86 -4.83
CA ILE A 31 -2.37 -16.56 -3.95
C ILE A 31 -3.60 -17.03 -4.74
N VAL A 32 -4.18 -16.18 -5.60
CA VAL A 32 -5.33 -16.56 -6.44
C VAL A 32 -4.95 -17.71 -7.39
N SER A 33 -3.76 -17.67 -7.99
CA SER A 33 -3.28 -18.76 -8.84
C SER A 33 -3.17 -20.08 -8.09
N ASP A 34 -2.63 -20.06 -6.88
CA ASP A 34 -2.46 -21.25 -6.04
C ASP A 34 -3.81 -21.79 -5.57
N VAL A 35 -4.76 -20.92 -5.21
CA VAL A 35 -6.13 -21.31 -4.85
C VAL A 35 -6.82 -22.02 -6.02
N LEU A 36 -6.69 -21.48 -7.23
CA LEU A 36 -7.27 -22.11 -8.43
C LEU A 36 -6.64 -23.46 -8.74
N ARG A 37 -5.31 -23.58 -8.60
CA ARG A 37 -4.58 -24.85 -8.77
C ARG A 37 -4.99 -25.89 -7.73
N ALA A 38 -5.24 -25.47 -6.49
CA ALA A 38 -5.74 -26.30 -5.41
C ALA A 38 -7.27 -26.36 -5.35
N GLY A 39 -7.96 -26.02 -6.46
CA GLY A 39 -9.42 -25.87 -6.49
C GLY A 39 -10.20 -27.11 -6.05
N ASP A 40 -9.63 -28.31 -6.21
CA ASP A 40 -10.25 -29.58 -5.77
C ASP A 40 -10.57 -29.60 -4.27
N PHE A 41 -9.78 -28.89 -3.44
CA PHE A 41 -10.07 -28.72 -2.01
C PHE A 41 -11.46 -28.12 -1.76
N TRP A 42 -11.91 -27.26 -2.67
CA TRP A 42 -13.20 -26.57 -2.61
C TRP A 42 -14.28 -27.23 -3.48
N GLY A 43 -14.05 -28.44 -4.00
CA GLY A 43 -14.97 -29.09 -4.95
C GLY A 43 -14.80 -28.62 -6.39
N GLY A 44 -13.61 -28.13 -6.75
CA GLY A 44 -13.22 -27.68 -8.07
C GLY A 44 -13.07 -26.16 -8.18
N ALA A 45 -12.20 -25.69 -9.07
CA ALA A 45 -11.92 -24.26 -9.24
C ALA A 45 -13.16 -23.42 -9.62
N GLY A 46 -14.14 -24.02 -10.30
CA GLY A 46 -15.41 -23.38 -10.65
C GLY A 46 -16.50 -23.49 -9.58
N SER A 47 -16.23 -24.11 -8.44
CA SER A 47 -17.22 -24.28 -7.38
C SER A 47 -17.59 -22.93 -6.75
N THR A 48 -18.82 -22.82 -6.26
CA THR A 48 -19.28 -21.63 -5.53
C THR A 48 -18.35 -21.30 -4.35
N ALA A 49 -17.90 -22.32 -3.61
CA ALA A 49 -17.01 -22.12 -2.47
C ALA A 49 -15.65 -21.52 -2.88
N CYS A 50 -15.04 -22.02 -3.95
CA CYS A 50 -13.77 -21.50 -4.45
C CYS A 50 -13.91 -20.05 -4.95
N GLN A 51 -14.96 -19.78 -5.72
CA GLN A 51 -15.22 -18.45 -6.28
C GLN A 51 -15.58 -17.43 -5.20
N GLU A 52 -16.37 -17.80 -4.19
CA GLU A 52 -16.67 -16.95 -3.05
C GLU A 52 -15.42 -16.61 -2.24
N PHE A 53 -14.54 -17.59 -2.00
CA PHE A 53 -13.26 -17.35 -1.33
C PHE A 53 -12.42 -16.32 -2.11
N ILE A 54 -12.21 -16.53 -3.42
CA ILE A 54 -11.45 -15.61 -4.27
C ILE A 54 -12.08 -14.21 -4.27
N THR A 55 -13.41 -14.14 -4.31
CA THR A 55 -14.14 -12.86 -4.31
C THR A 55 -13.96 -12.10 -2.99
N GLN A 56 -14.09 -12.78 -1.85
CA GLN A 56 -13.87 -12.16 -0.53
C GLN A 56 -12.42 -11.71 -0.37
N LEU A 57 -11.48 -12.54 -0.81
CA LEU A 57 -10.05 -12.23 -0.81
C LEU A 57 -9.78 -10.96 -1.62
N GLY A 58 -10.29 -10.90 -2.85
CA GLY A 58 -10.15 -9.75 -3.74
C GLY A 58 -10.70 -8.45 -3.14
N ARG A 59 -11.86 -8.50 -2.46
CA ARG A 59 -12.41 -7.32 -1.76
C ARG A 59 -11.49 -6.79 -0.67
N ASN A 60 -10.93 -7.67 0.15
CA ASN A 60 -10.01 -7.28 1.22
C ASN A 60 -8.75 -6.63 0.66
N PHE A 61 -8.16 -7.24 -0.38
CA PHE A 61 -6.96 -6.73 -1.01
C PHE A 61 -7.18 -5.41 -1.74
N GLN A 62 -8.31 -5.25 -2.45
CA GLN A 62 -8.67 -4.00 -3.11
C GLN A 62 -8.71 -2.83 -2.13
N MET A 63 -9.32 -3.04 -0.95
CA MET A 63 -9.34 -2.03 0.11
C MET A 63 -7.93 -1.67 0.57
N ILE A 64 -7.06 -2.67 0.77
CA ILE A 64 -5.67 -2.42 1.20
C ILE A 64 -4.90 -1.60 0.15
N TYR A 65 -5.04 -1.91 -1.14
CA TYR A 65 -4.36 -1.14 -2.20
C TYR A 65 -4.82 0.31 -2.24
N GLU A 66 -6.12 0.54 -2.16
CA GLU A 66 -6.71 1.88 -2.18
C GLU A 66 -6.25 2.70 -0.96
N GLN A 67 -6.28 2.10 0.23
CA GLN A 67 -5.84 2.77 1.45
C GLN A 67 -4.34 3.03 1.47
N ALA A 68 -3.51 2.08 1.03
CA ALA A 68 -2.06 2.25 0.97
C ALA A 68 -1.66 3.34 -0.05
N ASN A 69 -2.27 3.36 -1.23
CA ASN A 69 -2.02 4.41 -2.22
C ASN A 69 -2.45 5.79 -1.70
N THR A 70 -3.63 5.89 -1.10
CA THR A 70 -4.13 7.12 -0.47
C THR A 70 -3.20 7.59 0.65
N HIS A 71 -2.75 6.66 1.49
CA HIS A 71 -1.87 6.97 2.61
C HIS A 71 -0.49 7.43 2.11
N GLY A 72 0.12 6.72 1.17
CA GLY A 72 1.40 7.10 0.57
C GLY A 72 1.36 8.48 -0.10
N ALA A 73 0.26 8.82 -0.79
CA ALA A 73 0.05 10.14 -1.37
C ALA A 73 -0.04 11.24 -0.29
N LYS A 74 -0.78 11.00 0.81
CA LYS A 74 -0.88 11.94 1.93
C LYS A 74 0.47 12.15 2.63
N VAL A 75 1.23 11.07 2.84
CA VAL A 75 2.57 11.14 3.46
C VAL A 75 3.53 11.95 2.58
N GLN A 76 3.53 11.72 1.28
CA GLN A 76 4.33 12.51 0.34
C GLN A 76 3.92 13.99 0.34
N ALA A 77 2.63 14.29 0.32
CA ALA A 77 2.14 15.66 0.41
C ALA A 77 2.59 16.35 1.72
N ALA A 78 2.54 15.64 2.84
CA ALA A 78 3.07 16.15 4.11
C ALA A 78 4.57 16.44 4.01
N GLY A 79 5.35 15.55 3.40
CA GLY A 79 6.79 15.76 3.13
C GLY A 79 7.06 17.05 2.34
N ASN A 80 6.33 17.25 1.24
CA ASN A 80 6.46 18.44 0.39
C ASN A 80 6.08 19.73 1.11
N ASN A 81 4.99 19.71 1.88
CA ASN A 81 4.56 20.86 2.67
C ASN A 81 5.62 21.24 3.71
N MET A 82 6.17 20.26 4.41
CA MET A 82 7.23 20.49 5.41
C MET A 82 8.50 21.07 4.77
N ALA A 83 8.95 20.53 3.64
CA ALA A 83 10.11 21.06 2.92
C ALA A 83 9.92 22.51 2.47
N THR A 84 8.70 22.84 2.04
CA THR A 84 8.32 24.22 1.66
C THR A 84 8.35 25.16 2.86
N THR A 85 7.76 24.73 3.99
CA THR A 85 7.80 25.51 5.23
C THR A 85 9.23 25.74 5.71
N ASP A 86 10.07 24.72 5.73
CA ASP A 86 11.47 24.81 6.17
C ASP A 86 12.25 25.82 5.32
N THR A 87 12.11 25.73 3.99
CA THR A 87 12.73 26.68 3.05
C THR A 87 12.27 28.12 3.30
N SER A 88 10.96 28.33 3.51
CA SER A 88 10.40 29.66 3.76
C SER A 88 10.86 30.27 5.08
N ILE A 89 11.04 29.46 6.12
CA ILE A 89 11.54 29.95 7.41
C ILE A 89 13.03 30.26 7.30
N GLY A 90 13.81 29.39 6.66
CA GLY A 90 15.23 29.62 6.42
C GLY A 90 15.49 30.92 5.64
N SER A 91 14.70 31.20 4.61
CA SER A 91 14.83 32.45 3.84
C SER A 91 14.35 33.69 4.60
N SER A 92 13.52 33.54 5.63
CA SER A 92 13.06 34.67 6.45
C SER A 92 14.10 35.16 7.47
N TRP A 93 15.12 34.32 7.75
CA TRP A 93 16.19 34.62 8.70
C TRP A 93 17.54 34.91 8.03
N ALA A 94 17.65 34.70 6.72
CA ALA A 94 18.80 35.09 5.91
C ALA A 94 18.77 36.59 5.61
#